data_AF-A0A2M6GGS8-F1
#
_entry.id   AF-A0A2M6GGS8-F1
#
_cell.length_a   1.000
_cell.length_b   1.000
_cell.length_c   1.000
_cell.angle_alpha   90.00
_cell.angle_beta   90.00
_cell.angle_gamma   90.00
#
_symmetry.space_group_name_H-M   'P 1'
#
loop_
_entity.id
_entity.type
_entity.pdbx_description
1 polymer ?
#
loop_
_entity_poly.entity_id
_entity_poly.type
_entity_poly.pdbx_seq_one_letter_code
_entity_poly.pdbx_strand_id
1 'polypeptide(L)' 'SIGGHSPGLAEDMHTAMRLHAKGWKSRYVPEVLSKGLVPATLAAYYKQQVKWSRGTFDLFFKVYPYIFSKLTWR' A
#
# COMPACT_ATOMS: atom_id res chain seq x y z
N SER A 1 15.75 -4.33 -8.67
CA SER A 1 14.93 -3.16 -9.06
C SER A 1 13.53 -3.60 -9.50
N ILE A 2 12.48 -2.81 -9.20
CA ILE A 2 11.08 -3.03 -9.64
C ILE A 2 10.65 -2.13 -10.82
N GLY A 3 11.56 -1.32 -11.36
CA GLY A 3 11.27 -0.38 -12.44
C GLY A 3 10.83 1.02 -11.97
N GLY A 4 11.03 1.35 -10.70
CA GLY A 4 10.63 2.64 -10.11
C GLY A 4 9.34 2.58 -9.30
N HIS A 5 8.81 3.75 -8.98
CA HIS A 5 7.61 3.92 -8.18
C HIS A 5 6.35 3.59 -8.99
N SER A 6 5.41 2.85 -8.40
CA SER A 6 4.21 2.38 -9.11
C SER A 6 3.11 3.45 -9.10
N PRO A 7 2.28 3.58 -10.14
CA PRO A 7 1.16 4.53 -10.15
C PRO A 7 -0.08 3.96 -9.45
N GLY A 8 -1.00 4.83 -9.03
CA GLY A 8 -2.31 4.45 -8.50
C GLY A 8 -2.83 5.38 -7.39
N LEU A 9 -4.01 5.06 -6.85
CA LEU A 9 -4.55 5.74 -5.65
C LEU A 9 -3.94 5.24 -4.33
N ALA A 10 -3.39 4.03 -4.37
CA ALA A 10 -2.65 3.36 -3.29
C ALA A 10 -1.25 2.97 -3.83
N GLU A 11 -0.58 3.97 -4.41
CA GLU A 11 0.70 3.85 -5.10
C GLU A 11 1.82 3.28 -4.21
N ASP A 12 1.76 3.61 -2.92
CA ASP A 12 2.63 3.11 -1.86
C ASP A 12 2.50 1.59 -1.69
N MET A 13 1.27 1.09 -1.52
CA MET A 13 0.96 -0.32 -1.40
C MET A 13 1.29 -1.06 -2.70
N HIS A 14 0.97 -0.49 -3.87
CA HIS A 14 1.32 -1.09 -5.15
C HIS A 14 2.84 -1.29 -5.29
N THR A 15 3.61 -0.27 -4.91
CA THR A 15 5.08 -0.32 -4.93
C THR A 15 5.60 -1.38 -3.97
N ALA A 16 5.07 -1.45 -2.74
CA ALA A 16 5.42 -2.47 -1.75
C ALA A 16 5.09 -3.89 -2.26
N MET A 17 3.90 -4.10 -2.81
CA MET A 17 3.48 -5.38 -3.40
C MET A 17 4.47 -5.87 -4.46
N ARG A 18 4.95 -4.99 -5.35
CA ARG A 18 5.95 -5.35 -6.37
C ARG A 18 7.32 -5.66 -5.78
N LEU A 19 7.74 -4.96 -4.73
CA LEU A 19 8.98 -5.26 -4.02
C LEU A 19 8.90 -6.66 -3.40
N HIS A 20 7.83 -6.96 -2.67
CA HIS A 20 7.63 -8.26 -2.04
C HIS A 20 7.51 -9.40 -3.05
N ALA A 21 6.82 -9.18 -4.18
CA ALA A 21 6.75 -10.16 -5.27
C ALA A 21 8.11 -10.40 -5.98
N LYS A 22 9.13 -9.56 -5.73
CA LYS A 22 10.52 -9.79 -6.17
C LYS A 22 11.42 -10.33 -5.04
N GLY A 23 10.84 -10.80 -3.94
CA GLY A 23 11.57 -11.41 -2.81
C GLY A 23 12.19 -10.42 -1.83
N TRP A 24 11.90 -9.12 -1.95
CA TRP A 24 12.33 -8.13 -0.94
C TRP A 24 11.53 -8.33 0.35
N LYS A 25 12.16 -7.99 1.48
CA LYS A 25 11.58 -8.12 2.82
C LYS A 25 11.47 -6.76 3.48
N SER A 26 10.37 -6.54 4.18
CA SER A 26 10.13 -5.35 5.00
C SER A 26 10.35 -5.69 6.47
N ARG A 27 10.62 -4.67 7.28
CA ARG A 27 10.68 -4.78 8.75
C ARG A 27 9.95 -3.59 9.35
N TYR A 28 9.07 -3.86 10.30
CA TYR A 28 8.39 -2.83 11.08
C TYR A 28 9.14 -2.59 12.40
N VAL A 29 9.35 -1.32 12.75
CA VAL A 29 9.96 -0.89 14.01
C VAL A 29 8.87 -0.20 14.82
N PRO A 30 8.45 -0.74 15.98
CA PRO A 30 7.33 -0.22 16.76
C PRO A 30 7.73 1.00 17.61
N GLU A 31 8.35 2.01 17.00
CA GLU A 31 8.80 3.25 17.64
C GLU A 31 8.18 4.46 16.95
N VAL A 32 7.79 5.47 17.72
CA VAL A 32 7.22 6.71 17.17
C VAL A 32 8.34 7.60 16.66
N LEU A 33 8.74 7.38 15.40
CA LEU A 33 9.79 8.15 14.73
C LEU A 33 9.25 9.45 14.09
N SER A 34 7.94 9.55 13.87
CA SER A 34 7.31 10.72 13.28
C SER A 34 5.91 10.96 13.86
N LYS A 35 5.47 12.22 13.86
CA LYS A 35 4.13 12.64 14.30
C LYS A 35 3.43 13.30 13.12
N GLY A 36 2.35 12.69 12.65
CA GLY A 36 1.53 13.20 11.56
C GLY A 36 0.30 13.96 12.06
N LEU A 37 -0.27 14.79 11.20
CA LEU A 37 -1.60 15.39 11.41
C LEU A 37 -2.68 14.45 10.85
N VAL A 38 -3.82 14.43 11.51
CA VAL A 38 -5.03 13.72 11.05
C VAL A 38 -6.09 14.71 10.59
N PRO A 39 -7.06 14.30 9.76
CA PRO A 39 -8.16 15.18 9.36
C PRO A 39 -8.92 15.71 10.58
N ALA A 40 -9.10 17.03 10.65
CA ALA A 40 -9.76 17.69 11.79
C ALA A 40 -11.29 17.52 11.81
N THR A 41 -11.88 17.03 10.72
CA THR A 41 -13.33 16.81 10.62
C THR A 41 -13.65 15.40 10.18
N LEU A 42 -14.80 14.89 10.65
CA LEU A 42 -15.29 13.57 10.29
C LEU A 42 -15.52 13.42 8.78
N ALA A 43 -16.01 14.47 8.12
CA ALA A 43 -16.20 14.47 6.67
C ALA A 43 -14.86 14.32 5.91
N ALA A 44 -13.81 15.00 6.35
CA ALA A 44 -12.48 14.87 5.75
C ALA A 44 -11.87 13.48 6.01
N TYR A 45 -12.07 12.93 7.22
CA TYR A 45 -11.68 11.57 7.55
C TYR A 45 -12.33 10.54 6.62
N TYR A 46 -13.64 10.58 6.43
CA TYR A 46 -14.32 9.64 5.53
C TYR A 46 -13.90 9.78 4.07
N LYS A 47 -13.65 11.00 3.59
CA LYS A 47 -13.09 11.21 2.23
C LYS A 47 -11.74 10.50 2.07
N GLN A 48 -10.87 10.58 3.08
CA GLN A 48 -9.58 9.88 3.08
C GLN A 48 -9.77 8.36 3.10
N GLN A 49 -10.64 7.84 3.97
CA GLN A 49 -10.91 6.41 4.08
C GLN A 49 -11.50 5.82 2.80
N VAL A 50 -12.37 6.56 2.09
CA VAL A 50 -12.92 6.15 0.80
C VAL A 50 -11.83 6.11 -0.28
N LYS A 51 -10.92 7.10 -0.31
CA LYS A 51 -9.77 7.09 -1.23
C LYS A 51 -8.93 5.82 -1.03
N TRP A 52 -8.57 5.51 0.23
CA TRP A 52 -7.78 4.32 0.56
C TRP A 52 -8.51 3.03 0.21
N SER A 53 -9.77 2.89 0.61
CA SER A 53 -10.60 1.73 0.28
C SER A 53 -10.64 1.48 -1.23
N ARG A 54 -10.92 2.52 -2.02
CA ARG A 54 -10.95 2.41 -3.49
C ARG A 54 -9.60 2.00 -4.06
N GLY A 55 -8.50 2.60 -3.60
CA GLY A 55 -7.15 2.23 -4.02
C GLY A 55 -6.81 0.78 -3.71
N THR A 56 -7.16 0.31 -2.51
CA THR A 56 -6.98 -1.08 -2.08
C THR A 56 -7.77 -2.06 -2.93
N PHE A 57 -9.04 -1.79 -3.21
CA PHE A 57 -9.84 -2.65 -4.08
C PHE A 57 -9.31 -2.67 -5.51
N ASP A 58 -8.85 -1.53 -6.05
CA ASP A 58 -8.26 -1.49 -7.40
C ASP A 58 -7.03 -2.42 -7.50
N LEU A 59 -6.15 -2.40 -6.49
CA LEU A 59 -5.00 -3.29 -6.43
C LEU A 59 -5.39 -4.75 -6.19
N PHE A 60 -6.40 -5.01 -5.37
CA PHE A 60 -6.90 -6.35 -5.13
C PHE A 60 -7.42 -7.01 -6.42
N PHE A 61 -8.14 -6.28 -7.27
CA PHE A 61 -8.67 -6.84 -8.51
C PHE A 61 -7.66 -6.83 -9.65
N LYS A 62 -6.78 -5.83 -9.74
CA LYS A 62 -5.91 -5.63 -10.92
C LYS A 62 -4.45 -6.06 -10.72
N VAL A 63 -3.96 -6.14 -9.50
CA VAL A 63 -2.53 -6.42 -9.24
C VAL A 63 -2.36 -7.76 -8.54
N TYR A 64 -3.12 -8.00 -7.47
CA TYR A 64 -2.99 -9.19 -6.64
C TYR A 64 -3.05 -10.52 -7.44
N PRO A 65 -3.99 -10.75 -8.38
CA PRO A 65 -4.07 -12.02 -9.10
C PRO A 65 -2.81 -12.36 -9.90
N TYR A 66 -2.09 -11.35 -10.39
CA TYR A 66 -0.88 -11.54 -11.21
C TYR A 66 0.39 -11.77 -10.39
N ILE A 67 0.41 -11.31 -9.13
CA ILE A 67 1.59 -11.41 -8.27
C ILE A 67 1.44 -12.47 -7.17
N PHE A 68 0.23 -12.99 -6.96
CA PHE A 68 -0.09 -13.88 -5.84
C PHE A 68 0.89 -15.05 -5.71
N SER A 69 1.18 -15.75 -6.81
CA SER A 69 2.12 -16.88 -6.84
C SER A 69 3.58 -16.52 -6.53
N LYS A 70 3.92 -15.23 -6.55
CA LYS A 70 5.26 -14.71 -6.26
C LYS A 70 5.40 -14.20 -4.83
N LEU A 71 4.30 -14.11 -4.09
CA LEU A 71 4.32 -13.74 -2.67
C LEU A 71 4.70 -14.96 -1.83
N THR A 72 5.57 -14.75 -0.85
CA THR A 72 6.04 -15.81 0.05
C THR A 72 5.27 -15.80 1.37
N TRP A 73 5.02 -16.99 1.94
CA TRP A 73 4.37 -17.18 3.23
C TRP A 73 5.26 -16.90 4.46
N ARG A 74 6.52 -16.52 4.23
CA ARG A 74 7.50 -16.18 5.27
C ARG A 74 7.39 -14.72 5.65
#